data_AF-A0A5B6WVG6-F1
#
_entry.id   AF-A0A5B6WVG6-F1
#
_cell.length_a   1.000
_cell.length_b   1.000
_cell.length_c   1.000
_cell.angle_alpha   90.00
_cell.angle_beta   90.00
_cell.angle_gamma   90.00
#
_symmetry.space_group_name_H-M   'P 1'
#
loop_
_entity.id
_entity.type
_entity.pdbx_description
1 polymer ?
#
loop_
_entity_poly.entity_id
_entity_poly.type
_entity_poly.pdbx_seq_one_letter_code
_entity_poly.pdbx_strand_id
1 'polypeptide(L)'
;MDFVSVLPLRPINKDSIWVIVDRLTKSAHFLLVGRDYFLQRWEDHLTLIEFVYNNSFQASIQMVPYEALYGRKCITPFVLDRIKKKSYVALKRKDIEYSVGDQVCLKVSPWRKVLSFCRKGKLSPSFIGLYQIIKRVAPVAYQLELPTEVDRIHDVFHVSMLRCYRSDPSHIVPIKEIEIQPNLSFEEEPVKILQRDVKVLRRKQIPLVKVLWRNHGVEEVTWESEDSFRQE
;
A
#
# COMPACT_ATOMS: atom_id res chain seq x y z
N MET A 1 -22.58 0.10 36.47
CA MET A 1 -21.47 0.42 35.57
C MET A 1 -20.56 1.34 36.35
N ASP A 2 -19.27 1.04 36.41
CA ASP A 2 -18.31 1.86 37.15
C ASP A 2 -17.41 2.54 36.11
N PHE A 3 -17.22 3.86 36.23
CA PHE A 3 -16.44 4.65 35.28
C PHE A 3 -15.12 5.07 35.93
N VAL A 4 -14.00 4.79 35.29
CA VAL A 4 -12.67 5.21 35.73
C VAL A 4 -12.07 6.10 34.65
N SER A 5 -11.71 7.33 34.99
CA SER A 5 -10.96 8.22 34.11
C SER A 5 -9.46 8.02 34.36
N VAL A 6 -8.70 7.71 33.31
CA VAL A 6 -7.23 7.70 33.39
C VAL A 6 -6.68 8.87 32.58
N LEU A 7 -5.80 9.65 33.21
CA LEU A 7 -5.17 10.85 32.65
C LEU A 7 -4.19 10.51 31.51
N PRO A 8 -4.16 11.28 30.42
CA PRO A 8 -3.14 11.15 29.39
C PRO A 8 -2.03 12.19 29.51
N LEU A 9 -0.81 11.70 29.27
CA LEU A 9 0.45 12.43 29.25
C LEU A 9 0.75 12.93 27.83
N ARG A 10 0.22 14.08 27.40
CA ARG A 10 0.83 15.00 26.38
C ARG A 10 -0.04 16.23 26.05
N PRO A 11 0.55 17.33 25.51
CA PRO A 11 -0.11 18.62 25.33
C PRO A 11 -0.63 18.83 23.89
N ILE A 12 -1.30 17.85 23.27
CA ILE A 12 -1.91 18.02 21.93
C ILE A 12 -3.39 17.60 21.97
N ASN A 13 -4.22 18.55 22.41
CA ASN A 13 -5.65 18.78 22.16
C ASN A 13 -6.70 17.65 22.05
N LYS A 14 -6.43 16.36 22.26
CA LYS A 14 -7.48 15.31 22.15
C LYS A 14 -7.30 14.10 23.07
N ASP A 15 -7.01 14.30 24.35
CA ASP A 15 -6.74 13.14 25.19
C ASP A 15 -7.62 13.16 26.45
N SER A 16 -8.84 12.60 26.38
CA SER A 16 -9.46 11.99 27.55
C SER A 16 -10.11 10.68 27.12
N ILE A 17 -9.79 9.59 27.82
CA ILE A 17 -10.28 8.25 27.53
C ILE A 17 -11.21 7.87 28.67
N TRP A 18 -12.49 7.70 28.35
CA TRP A 18 -13.47 7.19 29.30
C TRP A 18 -13.46 5.67 29.22
N VAL A 19 -13.29 5.02 30.37
CA VAL A 19 -13.36 3.56 30.49
C VAL A 19 -14.68 3.19 31.14
N ILE A 20 -15.54 2.51 30.39
CA ILE A 20 -16.78 1.92 30.91
C ILE A 20 -16.47 0.48 31.30
N VAL A 21 -16.50 0.19 32.60
CA VAL A 21 -16.31 -1.18 33.10
C VAL A 21 -17.68 -1.81 33.36
N ASP A 22 -17.99 -2.85 32.61
CA ASP A 22 -19.14 -3.72 32.88
C ASP A 22 -18.69 -4.88 33.79
N ARG A 23 -19.21 -4.90 35.02
CA ARG A 23 -18.90 -5.92 36.02
C ARG A 23 -19.56 -7.26 35.72
N LEU A 24 -20.67 -7.27 34.98
CA LEU A 24 -21.40 -8.48 34.60
C LEU A 24 -20.67 -9.23 33.48
N THR A 25 -20.21 -8.50 32.46
CA THR A 25 -19.53 -9.11 31.30
C THR A 25 -18.01 -9.08 31.38
N LYS A 26 -17.45 -8.52 32.46
CA LYS A 26 -16.00 -8.35 32.70
C LYS A 26 -15.29 -7.67 31.52
N SER A 27 -15.96 -6.74 30.84
CA SER A 27 -15.43 -6.01 29.70
C SER A 27 -15.20 -4.53 30.02
N ALA A 28 -14.18 -3.94 29.37
CA ALA A 28 -13.87 -2.52 29.46
C ALA A 28 -14.00 -1.88 28.07
N HIS A 29 -14.79 -0.81 27.96
CA HIS A 29 -15.01 -0.08 26.71
C HIS A 29 -14.36 1.30 26.79
N PHE A 30 -13.59 1.65 25.76
CA PHE A 30 -12.84 2.91 25.70
C PHE A 30 -13.54 3.90 24.77
N LEU A 31 -13.88 5.09 25.28
CA LEU A 31 -14.45 6.19 24.50
C LEU A 31 -13.50 7.40 24.52
N LEU A 32 -13.19 7.94 23.34
CA LEU A 32 -12.39 9.16 23.20
C LEU A 32 -13.31 10.39 23.33
N VAL A 33 -13.04 11.25 24.30
CA VAL A 33 -13.85 12.45 24.59
C VAL A 33 -12.98 13.71 24.53
N GLY A 34 -13.49 14.79 23.91
CA GLY A 34 -12.82 16.10 23.84
C GLY A 34 -12.93 16.89 25.15
N ARG A 35 -11.94 17.76 25.45
CA ARG A 35 -11.92 18.56 26.71
C ARG A 35 -13.12 19.49 26.88
N ASP A 36 -13.79 19.87 25.79
CA ASP A 36 -14.90 20.82 25.82
C ASP A 36 -16.10 20.26 26.59
N TYR A 37 -16.18 18.92 26.70
CA TYR A 37 -17.19 18.19 27.48
C TYR A 37 -16.85 18.07 28.97
N PHE A 38 -15.65 18.50 29.40
CA PHE A 38 -15.22 18.40 30.80
C PHE A 38 -15.82 19.51 31.70
N LEU A 39 -16.47 20.53 31.11
CA LEU A 39 -17.10 21.65 31.81
C LEU A 39 -18.60 21.47 32.09
N GLN A 40 -19.22 20.39 31.60
CA GLN A 40 -20.63 20.07 31.89
C GLN A 40 -20.73 18.91 32.90
N ARG A 41 -21.79 18.91 33.73
CA ARG A 41 -22.05 17.84 34.69
C ARG A 41 -22.16 16.53 33.90
N TRP A 42 -21.46 15.50 34.35
CA TRP A 42 -21.49 14.16 33.75
C TRP A 42 -22.91 13.57 33.67
N GLU A 43 -23.79 14.00 34.60
CA GLU A 43 -25.22 13.68 34.63
C GLU A 43 -25.92 14.02 33.31
N ASP A 44 -25.52 15.13 32.67
CA ASP A 44 -26.12 15.61 31.41
C ASP A 44 -25.77 14.69 30.21
N HIS A 45 -24.73 13.86 30.35
CA HIS A 45 -24.20 13.00 29.29
C HIS A 45 -24.54 11.53 29.48
N LEU A 46 -25.11 11.14 30.63
CA LEU A 46 -25.48 9.76 30.93
C LEU A 46 -26.37 9.15 29.85
N THR A 47 -27.36 9.92 29.38
CA THR A 47 -28.30 9.50 28.33
C THR A 47 -27.58 9.18 27.02
N LEU A 48 -26.60 10.00 26.63
CA LEU A 48 -25.81 9.79 25.42
C LEU A 48 -24.86 8.59 25.57
N ILE A 49 -24.27 8.40 26.75
CA ILE A 49 -23.34 7.30 27.02
C ILE A 49 -24.08 5.98 27.04
N GLU A 50 -25.22 5.90 27.74
CA GLU A 50 -26.09 4.74 27.76
C GLU A 50 -26.55 4.41 26.34
N PHE A 51 -26.92 5.43 25.56
CA PHE A 51 -27.27 5.25 24.16
C PHE A 51 -26.10 4.67 23.35
N VAL A 52 -24.89 5.21 23.48
CA VAL A 52 -23.71 4.70 22.75
C VAL A 52 -23.36 3.27 23.18
N TYR A 53 -23.40 2.98 24.48
CA TYR A 53 -23.15 1.66 25.03
C TYR A 53 -24.13 0.63 24.48
N ASN A 54 -25.43 0.91 24.63
CA ASN A 54 -26.51 0.05 24.17
C ASN A 54 -26.52 -0.12 22.65
N ASN A 55 -25.86 0.76 21.89
CA ASN A 55 -25.73 0.70 20.43
C ASN A 55 -24.38 0.18 19.93
N SER A 56 -23.44 -0.12 20.83
CA SER A 56 -22.12 -0.63 20.48
C SER A 56 -22.11 -2.15 20.33
N PHE A 57 -21.30 -2.66 19.40
CA PHE A 57 -21.20 -4.11 19.18
C PHE A 57 -20.42 -4.76 20.32
N GLN A 58 -21.03 -5.74 20.98
CA GLN A 58 -20.39 -6.48 22.05
C GLN A 58 -19.95 -7.86 21.56
N ALA A 59 -18.64 -8.12 21.61
CA ALA A 59 -18.07 -9.36 21.08
C ALA A 59 -18.57 -10.62 21.79
N SER A 60 -18.88 -10.54 23.10
CA SER A 60 -19.40 -11.67 23.89
C SER A 60 -20.84 -12.06 23.51
N ILE A 61 -21.69 -11.08 23.17
CA ILE A 61 -23.09 -11.31 22.78
C ILE A 61 -23.20 -11.48 21.25
N GLN A 62 -22.12 -11.17 20.51
CA GLN A 62 -22.08 -11.10 19.04
C GLN A 62 -23.17 -10.20 18.44
N MET A 63 -23.74 -9.30 19.24
CA MET A 63 -24.75 -8.34 18.85
C MET A 63 -24.69 -7.12 19.77
N VAL A 64 -25.56 -6.16 19.48
CA VAL A 64 -25.70 -4.91 20.21
C VAL A 64 -26.75 -5.10 21.31
N PRO A 65 -26.53 -4.67 22.58
CA PRO A 65 -27.49 -4.88 23.67
C PRO A 65 -28.91 -4.38 23.37
N TYR A 66 -29.05 -3.24 22.67
CA TYR A 66 -30.34 -2.75 22.21
C TYR A 66 -31.06 -3.73 21.26
N GLU A 67 -30.32 -4.32 20.32
CA GLU A 67 -30.86 -5.28 19.36
C GLU A 67 -31.27 -6.58 20.05
N ALA A 68 -30.50 -7.02 21.05
CA ALA A 68 -30.84 -8.17 21.88
C ALA A 68 -32.14 -7.95 22.68
N LEU A 69 -32.34 -6.74 23.21
CA LEU A 69 -33.49 -6.42 24.05
C LEU A 69 -34.77 -6.17 23.26
N TYR A 70 -34.68 -5.44 22.14
CA TYR A 70 -35.85 -4.98 21.39
C TYR A 70 -36.08 -5.73 20.07
N GLY A 71 -35.18 -6.65 19.69
CA GLY A 71 -35.29 -7.42 18.45
C GLY A 71 -35.18 -6.59 17.17
N ARG A 72 -34.75 -5.33 17.27
CA ARG A 72 -34.64 -4.39 16.13
C ARG A 72 -33.39 -3.54 16.27
N LYS A 73 -32.88 -3.07 15.13
CA LYS A 73 -31.72 -2.16 15.09
C LYS A 73 -32.17 -0.74 15.39
N CYS A 74 -31.42 -0.03 16.24
CA CYS A 74 -31.57 1.41 16.38
C CYS A 74 -31.28 2.09 15.04
N ILE A 75 -32.22 2.91 14.60
CA ILE A 75 -32.03 3.77 13.43
C ILE A 75 -31.54 5.12 13.95
N THR A 76 -30.24 5.35 13.80
CA THR A 76 -29.62 6.65 14.12
C THR A 76 -29.13 7.29 12.81
N PRO A 77 -29.07 8.64 12.71
CA PRO A 77 -28.52 9.31 11.54
C PRO A 77 -27.10 8.83 11.18
N PHE A 78 -26.30 8.51 12.19
CA PHE A 78 -24.96 7.93 12.04
C PHE A 78 -24.97 6.50 11.52
N VAL A 79 -25.91 5.65 11.98
CA VAL A 79 -26.06 4.27 11.49
C VAL A 79 -26.42 4.26 10.01
N LEU A 80 -27.26 5.20 9.53
CA LEU A 80 -27.58 5.33 8.11
C LEU A 80 -26.33 5.63 7.25
N ASP A 81 -25.48 6.56 7.69
CA ASP A 81 -24.22 6.90 7.01
C ASP A 81 -23.23 5.72 7.01
N ARG A 82 -23.16 4.98 8.12
CA ARG A 82 -22.28 3.80 8.24
C ARG A 82 -22.78 2.61 7.41
N ILE A 83 -24.10 2.41 7.27
CA ILE A 83 -24.69 1.42 6.36
C ILE A 83 -24.38 1.77 4.91
N LYS A 84 -24.55 3.05 4.52
CA LYS A 84 -24.15 3.55 3.20
C LYS A 84 -22.66 3.32 2.95
N LYS A 85 -21.78 3.68 3.88
CA LYS A 85 -20.32 3.44 3.72
C LYS A 85 -19.97 1.95 3.58
N LYS A 86 -20.62 1.06 4.35
CA LYS A 86 -20.42 -0.40 4.23
C LYS A 86 -20.87 -0.93 2.87
N SER A 87 -22.00 -0.46 2.32
CA SER A 87 -22.42 -0.84 0.97
C SER A 87 -21.47 -0.30 -0.10
N TYR A 88 -20.97 0.94 0.03
CA TYR A 88 -19.96 1.50 -0.86
C TYR A 88 -18.64 0.71 -0.88
N VAL A 89 -18.19 0.18 0.27
CA VAL A 89 -16.97 -0.65 0.35
C VAL A 89 -17.20 -2.05 -0.22
N ALA A 90 -18.36 -2.65 0.02
CA ALA A 90 -18.72 -3.96 -0.53
C ALA A 90 -18.81 -3.93 -2.07
N LEU A 91 -19.39 -2.87 -2.64
CA LEU A 91 -19.54 -2.73 -4.10
C LEU A 91 -18.20 -2.60 -4.87
N LYS A 92 -17.12 -2.22 -4.17
CA LYS A 92 -15.79 -2.03 -4.77
C LYS A 92 -14.87 -3.25 -4.66
N ARG A 93 -15.31 -4.32 -4.01
CA ARG A 93 -14.58 -5.60 -4.03
C ARG A 93 -14.95 -6.33 -5.32
N LYS A 94 -14.07 -6.27 -6.32
CA LYS A 94 -14.09 -7.28 -7.39
C LYS A 94 -13.50 -8.56 -6.80
N ASP A 95 -14.21 -9.66 -6.94
CA ASP A 95 -13.63 -10.97 -6.64
C ASP A 95 -12.51 -11.21 -7.65
N ILE A 96 -11.28 -11.27 -7.15
CA ILE A 96 -10.10 -11.51 -7.98
C ILE A 96 -9.97 -13.03 -8.08
N GLU A 97 -10.27 -13.55 -9.26
CA GLU A 97 -10.08 -14.95 -9.59
C GLU A 97 -8.89 -15.11 -10.54
N TYR A 98 -8.16 -16.20 -10.35
CA TYR A 98 -7.00 -16.55 -11.17
C TYR A 98 -7.23 -17.92 -11.81
N SER A 99 -6.72 -18.09 -13.03
CA SER A 99 -6.71 -19.36 -13.73
C SER A 99 -5.41 -20.12 -13.46
N VAL A 100 -5.47 -21.45 -13.59
CA VAL A 100 -4.25 -22.27 -13.59
C VAL A 100 -3.41 -21.89 -14.79
N GLY A 101 -2.12 -21.64 -14.57
CA GLY A 101 -1.19 -21.16 -15.58
C GLY A 101 -0.99 -19.63 -15.63
N ASP A 102 -1.80 -18.84 -14.91
CA ASP A 102 -1.56 -17.41 -14.82
C ASP A 102 -0.23 -17.11 -14.11
N GLN A 103 0.49 -16.10 -14.61
CA GLN A 103 1.68 -15.57 -13.95
C GLN A 103 1.28 -14.54 -12.90
N VAL A 104 1.73 -14.75 -11.66
CA VAL A 104 1.44 -13.87 -10.53
C VAL A 104 2.72 -13.48 -9.79
N CYS A 105 2.74 -12.26 -9.28
CA CYS A 105 3.77 -11.80 -8.35
C CYS A 105 3.34 -12.03 -6.91
N LEU A 106 4.25 -12.55 -6.09
CA LEU A 106 4.01 -12.78 -4.67
C LEU A 106 4.36 -11.52 -3.86
N LYS A 107 3.44 -11.07 -3.02
CA LYS A 107 3.63 -9.92 -2.14
C LYS A 107 4.61 -10.25 -1.01
N VAL A 108 5.63 -9.41 -0.87
CA VAL A 108 6.56 -9.44 0.27
C VAL A 108 6.02 -8.51 1.34
N SER A 109 5.20 -9.02 2.26
CA SER A 109 5.06 -8.34 3.54
C SER A 109 6.42 -8.33 4.27
N PRO A 110 6.65 -7.51 5.30
CA PRO A 110 7.90 -7.53 6.05
C PRO A 110 8.01 -8.85 6.84
N TRP A 111 8.41 -9.93 6.17
CA TRP A 111 8.70 -11.22 6.80
C TRP A 111 9.95 -11.01 7.64
N ARG A 112 9.78 -10.85 8.96
CA ARG A 112 10.89 -10.84 9.91
C ARG A 112 11.61 -12.21 9.79
N LYS A 113 12.70 -12.23 9.02
CA LYS A 113 13.77 -13.27 8.95
C LYS A 113 13.64 -14.42 7.95
N VAL A 114 12.51 -14.67 7.29
CA VAL A 114 12.34 -15.87 6.43
C VAL A 114 12.85 -15.69 4.99
N LEU A 115 12.76 -14.47 4.45
CA LEU A 115 13.30 -14.11 3.13
C LEU A 115 14.40 -13.06 3.31
N SER A 116 15.65 -13.50 3.47
CA SER A 116 16.83 -12.63 3.41
C SER A 116 17.20 -12.23 1.97
N PHE A 117 16.37 -12.58 0.99
CA PHE A 117 16.66 -12.43 -0.44
C PHE A 117 16.67 -10.97 -0.93
N CYS A 118 16.05 -10.04 -0.20
CA CYS A 118 15.96 -8.64 -0.62
C CYS A 118 16.69 -7.73 0.35
N ARG A 119 17.62 -6.92 -0.17
CA ARG A 119 18.27 -5.81 0.56
C ARG A 119 17.17 -4.95 1.20
N LYS A 120 17.19 -4.83 2.53
CA LYS A 120 16.20 -4.04 3.27
C LYS A 120 16.46 -2.55 3.02
N GLY A 121 15.45 -1.82 2.53
CA GLY A 121 15.56 -0.39 2.29
C GLY A 121 14.31 0.23 1.68
N LYS A 122 14.31 1.56 1.54
CA LYS A 122 13.20 2.38 1.02
C LYS A 122 12.80 2.03 -0.44
N LEU A 123 13.67 1.32 -1.16
CA LEU A 123 13.49 0.86 -2.55
C LEU A 123 13.41 -0.68 -2.67
N SER A 124 13.18 -1.40 -1.58
CA SER A 124 12.98 -2.86 -1.68
C SER A 124 11.67 -3.18 -2.42
N PRO A 125 11.67 -4.16 -3.35
CA PRO A 125 10.48 -4.50 -4.09
C PRO A 125 9.41 -5.06 -3.14
N SER A 126 8.19 -4.58 -3.27
CA SER A 126 7.05 -5.06 -2.47
C SER A 126 6.45 -6.37 -3.00
N PHE A 127 6.84 -6.78 -4.21
CA PHE A 127 6.43 -8.02 -4.85
C PHE A 127 7.67 -8.71 -5.43
N ILE A 128 7.76 -10.04 -5.30
CA ILE A 128 8.85 -10.86 -5.80
C ILE A 128 8.31 -11.83 -6.85
N GLY A 129 9.14 -12.01 -7.89
CA GLY A 129 9.06 -13.13 -8.82
C GLY A 129 7.82 -13.11 -9.71
N LEU A 130 7.93 -13.85 -10.81
CA LEU A 130 6.78 -14.28 -11.59
C LEU A 130 6.66 -15.78 -11.32
N TYR A 131 5.62 -16.15 -10.59
CA TYR A 131 5.35 -17.54 -10.28
C TYR A 131 4.09 -17.98 -11.01
N GLN A 132 4.11 -19.21 -11.50
CA GLN A 132 2.97 -19.80 -12.18
C GLN A 132 2.04 -20.44 -11.16
N ILE A 133 0.73 -20.26 -11.35
CA ILE A 133 -0.27 -20.96 -10.55
C ILE A 133 -0.38 -22.41 -11.02
N ILE A 134 -0.03 -23.36 -10.16
CA ILE A 134 -0.14 -24.80 -10.43
C ILE A 134 -1.58 -25.26 -10.28
N LYS A 135 -2.22 -24.91 -9.15
CA LYS A 135 -3.60 -25.34 -8.88
C LYS A 135 -4.31 -24.42 -7.89
N ARG A 136 -5.64 -24.38 -7.97
CA ARG A 136 -6.51 -23.75 -6.97
C ARG A 136 -6.83 -24.76 -5.87
N VAL A 137 -6.31 -24.54 -4.66
CA VAL A 137 -6.51 -25.43 -3.50
C VAL A 137 -7.82 -25.12 -2.78
N ALA A 138 -8.20 -23.85 -2.73
CA ALA A 138 -9.44 -23.39 -2.12
C ALA A 138 -10.00 -22.18 -2.90
N PRO A 139 -11.24 -21.73 -2.64
CA PRO A 139 -11.81 -20.55 -3.29
C PRO A 139 -10.89 -19.32 -3.25
N VAL A 140 -10.10 -19.17 -2.19
CA VAL A 140 -9.19 -18.03 -1.96
C VAL A 140 -7.72 -18.45 -1.78
N ALA A 141 -7.37 -19.71 -2.08
CA ALA A 141 -6.00 -20.20 -1.92
C ALA A 141 -5.50 -20.91 -3.18
N TYR A 142 -4.32 -20.51 -3.64
CA TYR A 142 -3.68 -20.99 -4.86
C TYR A 142 -2.29 -21.51 -4.55
N GLN A 143 -1.92 -22.64 -5.14
CA GLN A 143 -0.58 -23.20 -5.08
C GLN A 143 0.26 -22.62 -6.21
N LEU A 144 1.45 -22.13 -5.88
CA LEU A 144 2.41 -21.57 -6.83
C LEU A 144 3.56 -22.53 -7.08
N GLU A 145 4.15 -22.44 -8.26
CA GLU A 145 5.45 -23.06 -8.55
C GLU A 145 6.56 -22.17 -7.99
N LEU A 146 7.07 -22.57 -6.82
CA LEU A 146 8.17 -21.88 -6.16
C LEU A 146 9.53 -22.51 -6.56
N PRO A 147 10.60 -21.70 -6.68
CA PRO A 147 11.95 -22.18 -6.91
C PRO A 147 12.46 -23.03 -5.74
N THR A 148 13.34 -24.00 -6.01
CA THR A 148 13.95 -24.87 -4.98
C THR A 148 14.71 -24.09 -3.91
N GLU A 149 15.18 -22.88 -4.22
CA GLU A 149 15.87 -21.99 -3.25
C GLU A 149 14.95 -21.53 -2.10
N VAL A 150 13.62 -21.58 -2.29
CA VAL A 150 12.61 -21.16 -1.30
C VAL A 150 11.72 -22.30 -0.82
N ASP A 151 12.15 -23.57 -0.99
CA ASP A 151 11.44 -24.79 -0.55
C ASP A 151 11.03 -24.82 0.94
N ARG A 152 11.62 -23.96 1.77
CA ARG A 152 11.23 -23.81 3.18
C ARG A 152 9.86 -23.13 3.36
N ILE A 153 9.32 -22.51 2.32
CA ILE A 153 8.07 -21.75 2.36
C ILE A 153 6.96 -22.64 1.79
N HIS A 154 5.80 -22.64 2.45
CA HIS A 154 4.62 -23.29 1.90
C HIS A 154 4.22 -22.61 0.59
N ASP A 155 4.01 -23.41 -0.44
CA ASP A 155 3.68 -23.01 -1.81
C ASP A 155 2.21 -22.59 -2.00
N VAL A 156 1.37 -22.75 -0.97
CA VAL A 156 -0.04 -22.36 -0.97
C VAL A 156 -0.21 -20.96 -0.39
N PHE A 157 -0.69 -20.03 -1.20
CA PHE A 157 -0.89 -18.63 -0.83
C PHE A 157 -2.33 -18.17 -0.98
N HIS A 158 -2.72 -17.21 -0.14
CA HIS A 158 -4.01 -16.55 -0.21
C HIS A 158 -4.06 -15.51 -1.35
N VAL A 159 -5.20 -15.34 -2.02
CA VAL A 159 -5.41 -14.41 -3.17
C VAL A 159 -4.91 -12.98 -2.88
N SER A 160 -5.03 -12.50 -1.64
CA SER A 160 -4.57 -11.16 -1.24
C SER A 160 -3.06 -10.96 -1.29
N MET A 161 -2.29 -12.05 -1.28
CA MET A 161 -0.83 -12.02 -1.45
C MET A 161 -0.41 -12.09 -2.91
N LEU A 162 -1.33 -12.35 -3.84
CA LEU A 162 -1.04 -12.51 -5.25
C LEU A 162 -1.45 -11.25 -6.02
N ARG A 163 -0.61 -10.86 -6.98
CA ARG A 163 -0.98 -9.88 -8.01
C ARG A 163 -0.81 -10.51 -9.38
N CYS A 164 -1.85 -10.43 -10.22
CA CYS A 164 -1.76 -10.74 -11.64
C CYS A 164 -0.60 -9.95 -12.27
N TYR A 165 0.31 -10.64 -12.95
CA TYR A 165 1.24 -10.00 -13.84
C TYR A 165 0.53 -9.73 -15.18
N ARG A 166 0.58 -8.48 -15.64
CA ARG A 166 0.16 -8.14 -17.00
C ARG A 166 1.42 -8.09 -17.84
N SER A 167 1.63 -9.12 -18.66
CA SER A 167 2.69 -9.13 -19.66
C SER A 167 2.47 -7.94 -20.59
N ASP A 168 3.28 -6.91 -20.42
CA ASP A 168 3.34 -5.79 -21.35
C ASP A 168 4.62 -5.97 -22.18
N PRO A 169 4.50 -6.15 -23.52
CA PRO A 169 5.64 -6.28 -24.42
C PRO A 169 6.68 -5.15 -24.28
N SER A 170 6.28 -3.98 -23.76
CA SER A 170 7.18 -2.85 -23.51
C SER A 170 8.23 -3.09 -22.41
N HIS A 171 8.04 -4.09 -21.52
CA HIS A 171 9.02 -4.41 -20.47
C HIS A 171 10.19 -5.27 -20.97
N ILE A 172 10.05 -5.89 -22.14
CA ILE A 172 11.14 -6.65 -22.76
C ILE A 172 12.05 -5.61 -23.43
N VAL A 173 13.05 -5.13 -22.71
CA VAL A 173 14.11 -4.33 -23.33
C VAL A 173 14.90 -5.28 -24.25
N PRO A 174 14.84 -5.12 -25.58
CA PRO A 174 15.65 -5.94 -26.46
C PRO A 174 17.11 -5.67 -26.12
N ILE A 175 17.85 -6.73 -25.79
CA ILE A 175 19.30 -6.64 -25.58
C ILE A 175 19.89 -6.32 -26.94
N LYS A 176 20.31 -5.07 -27.16
CA LYS A 176 21.15 -4.73 -28.30
C LYS A 176 22.53 -5.28 -28.00
N GLU A 177 23.01 -6.19 -28.82
CA GLU A 177 24.40 -6.67 -28.76
C GLU A 177 25.31 -5.49 -29.14
N ILE A 178 26.00 -4.96 -28.15
CA ILE A 178 27.02 -3.93 -28.36
C ILE A 178 28.34 -4.69 -28.57
N GLU A 179 29.05 -4.38 -29.65
CA GLU A 179 30.41 -4.88 -29.86
C GLU A 179 31.35 -4.19 -28.86
N ILE A 180 31.63 -4.87 -27.75
CA ILE A 180 32.58 -4.38 -26.73
C ILE A 180 33.99 -4.80 -27.17
N GLN A 181 34.94 -3.86 -27.13
CA GLN A 181 36.34 -4.19 -27.38
C GLN A 181 36.86 -5.19 -26.31
N PRO A 182 37.89 -6.00 -26.60
CA PRO A 182 38.40 -7.02 -25.67
C PRO A 182 38.88 -6.49 -24.30
N ASN A 183 39.14 -5.19 -24.21
CA ASN A 183 39.52 -4.46 -22.99
C ASN A 183 38.31 -3.99 -22.16
N LEU A 184 37.09 -4.39 -22.51
CA LEU A 184 35.82 -3.97 -21.89
C LEU A 184 35.52 -2.46 -22.01
N SER A 185 36.25 -1.70 -22.82
CA SER A 185 35.94 -0.29 -23.08
C SER A 185 34.98 -0.14 -24.26
N PHE A 186 34.11 0.85 -24.17
CA PHE A 186 33.16 1.23 -25.20
C PHE A 186 33.30 2.73 -25.46
N GLU A 187 33.63 3.10 -26.71
CA GLU A 187 33.75 4.51 -27.11
C GLU A 187 32.45 4.95 -27.78
N GLU A 188 31.78 5.94 -27.20
CA GLU A 188 30.59 6.58 -27.77
C GLU A 188 31.03 7.68 -28.75
N GLU A 189 31.02 7.37 -30.04
CA GLU A 189 31.31 8.37 -31.07
C GLU A 189 30.04 9.14 -31.49
N PRO A 190 30.10 10.48 -31.54
CA PRO A 190 29.02 11.32 -32.04
C PRO A 190 28.93 11.18 -33.58
N VAL A 191 27.78 10.71 -34.09
CA VAL A 191 27.58 10.57 -35.55
C VAL A 191 27.08 11.87 -36.15
N LYS A 192 26.08 12.49 -35.53
CA LYS A 192 25.44 13.67 -36.11
C LYS A 192 24.81 14.58 -35.06
N ILE A 193 25.02 15.87 -35.24
CA ILE A 193 24.28 16.91 -34.52
C ILE A 193 22.91 17.10 -35.19
N LEU A 194 21.83 16.87 -34.44
CA LEU A 194 20.47 16.99 -34.96
C LEU A 194 19.88 18.38 -34.74
N GLN A 195 20.14 18.97 -33.57
CA GLN A 195 19.53 20.24 -33.17
C GLN A 195 20.47 21.04 -32.26
N ARG A 196 20.38 22.37 -32.34
CA ARG A 196 21.02 23.28 -31.39
C ARG A 196 19.94 24.08 -30.67
N ASP A 197 20.09 24.24 -29.37
CA ASP A 197 19.19 25.06 -28.55
C ASP A 197 19.97 25.76 -27.45
N VAL A 198 19.44 26.84 -26.90
CA VAL A 198 20.11 27.62 -25.84
C VAL A 198 19.26 27.59 -24.59
N LYS A 199 19.79 26.94 -23.55
CA LYS A 199 19.15 26.93 -22.24
C LYS A 199 19.44 28.25 -21.53
N VAL A 200 18.45 29.13 -21.50
CA VAL A 200 18.54 30.43 -20.81
C VAL A 200 18.25 30.22 -19.31
N LEU A 201 19.25 30.52 -18.48
CA LEU A 201 19.13 30.63 -17.03
C LEU A 201 19.14 32.10 -16.62
N ARG A 202 18.82 32.41 -15.35
CA ARG A 202 18.69 33.80 -14.84
C ARG A 202 19.88 34.73 -15.12
N ARG A 203 21.10 34.21 -15.27
CA ARG A 203 22.33 34.99 -15.51
C ARG A 203 23.27 34.39 -16.55
N LYS A 204 22.92 33.25 -17.15
CA LYS A 204 23.79 32.50 -18.08
C LYS A 204 22.97 31.92 -19.21
N GLN A 205 23.56 31.87 -20.39
CA GLN A 205 23.04 31.14 -21.54
C GLN A 205 23.97 29.95 -21.78
N ILE A 206 23.42 28.73 -21.77
CA ILE A 206 24.18 27.51 -22.01
C ILE A 206 23.77 26.98 -23.38
N PRO A 207 24.64 27.03 -24.40
CA PRO A 207 24.37 26.41 -25.68
C PRO A 207 24.41 24.89 -25.53
N LEU A 208 23.34 24.23 -25.97
CA LEU A 208 23.17 22.79 -25.95
C LEU A 208 23.02 22.26 -27.37
N VAL A 209 23.58 21.09 -27.58
CA VAL A 209 23.55 20.38 -28.86
C VAL A 209 22.92 19.02 -28.64
N LYS A 210 21.95 18.69 -29.48
CA LYS A 210 21.29 17.39 -29.49
C LYS A 210 22.08 16.45 -30.40
N VAL A 211 22.69 15.41 -29.82
CA VAL A 211 23.69 14.57 -30.50
C VAL A 211 23.17 13.15 -30.68
N LEU A 212 23.20 12.68 -31.92
CA LEU A 212 22.96 11.28 -32.27
C LEU A 212 24.26 10.50 -32.18
N TRP A 213 24.29 9.47 -31.34
CA TRP A 213 25.43 8.58 -31.13
C TRP A 213 25.34 7.33 -32.00
N ARG A 214 26.49 6.72 -32.31
CA ARG A 214 26.60 5.60 -33.27
C ARG A 214 25.76 4.38 -32.90
N ASN A 215 25.60 4.09 -31.61
CA ASN A 215 24.95 2.88 -31.12
C ASN A 215 23.57 3.15 -30.48
N HIS A 216 23.13 4.40 -30.51
CA HIS A 216 21.84 4.83 -29.97
C HIS A 216 20.78 4.99 -31.06
N GLY A 217 19.56 4.57 -30.75
CA GLY A 217 18.41 4.82 -31.64
C GLY A 217 18.05 6.30 -31.71
N VAL A 218 17.18 6.70 -32.65
CA VAL A 218 16.67 8.09 -32.77
C VAL A 218 15.94 8.55 -31.50
N GLU A 219 15.50 7.62 -30.66
CA GLU A 219 14.83 7.87 -29.37
C GLU A 219 15.81 8.08 -28.20
N GLU A 220 17.06 7.62 -28.32
CA GLU A 220 18.10 7.64 -27.27
C GLU A 220 19.06 8.83 -27.45
N VAL A 221 18.56 9.95 -27.96
CA VAL A 221 19.35 11.14 -28.29
C VAL A 221 19.49 12.03 -27.05
N THR A 222 20.73 12.32 -26.64
CA THR A 222 21.03 13.18 -25.47
C THR A 222 21.35 14.62 -25.86
N TRP A 223 21.19 15.53 -24.89
CA TRP A 223 21.57 16.93 -25.00
C TRP A 223 22.89 17.15 -24.27
N GLU A 224 23.91 17.55 -25.01
CA GLU A 224 25.24 17.83 -24.50
C GLU A 224 25.60 19.31 -24.63
N SER A 225 26.57 19.78 -23.84
CA SER A 225 27.06 21.15 -23.92
C SER A 225 27.86 21.37 -25.21
N GLU A 226 27.64 22.51 -25.90
CA GLU A 226 28.39 22.83 -27.11
C GLU A 226 29.91 22.96 -26.87
N ASP A 227 30.30 23.39 -25.66
CA ASP A 227 31.71 23.58 -25.30
C ASP A 227 32.51 22.28 -25.32
N SER A 228 31.88 21.13 -25.05
CA SER A 228 32.54 19.81 -25.07
C SER A 228 33.01 19.43 -26.47
N PHE A 229 32.30 19.86 -27.51
CA PHE A 229 32.62 19.58 -28.91
C PHE A 229 33.55 20.62 -29.55
N ARG A 230 33.84 21.72 -28.85
CA ARG A 230 34.78 22.75 -29.31
C ARG A 230 36.21 22.53 -28.78
N GLN A 231 36.39 21.60 -27.85
CA GLN A 231 37.67 21.33 -27.18
C GLN A 231 38.43 20.10 -27.71
N GLU A 232 37.85 19.38 -28.68
CA GLU A 232 38.54 18.38 -29.53
C GLU A 232 38.95 19.00 -30.87
#